data_AF-A7SL53-F1
#
_entry.id   AF-A7SL53-F1
#
_cell.length_a   1.000
_cell.length_b   1.000
_cell.length_c   1.000
_cell.angle_alpha   90.00
_cell.angle_beta   90.00
_cell.angle_gamma   90.00
#
_symmetry.space_group_name_H-M   'P 1'
#
loop_
_entity.id
_entity.type
_entity.pdbx_description
1 polymer ?
#
loop_
_entity_poly.entity_id
_entity_poly.type
_entity_poly.pdbx_seq_one_letter_code
_entity_poly.pdbx_strand_id
1 'polypeptide(L)'
;TIHESFLRTIPPYSDQADVWLRLLKYFEWNKVILLTSNDQDSRAIITRFSTLAEKSDIKIEKTVMFPSGSENVTSYLQQLQKTQSRVILFSASPQDASVVYYNATSLKMTGEGYIWIVTQQALSGVARENLPQGVIGIELLHGNSEISQLKDATIISATALQNLANAGKTLTTPTASCRETQQWSSGQELFNALVNVSLPRGTTGPIAFNSDGDRKSAVY
;
A
#
# COMPACT_ATOMS: atom_id res chain seq x y z
N THR A 1 8.24 -4.76 14.01
CA THR A 1 8.11 -5.28 12.64
C THR A 1 8.10 -6.79 12.73
N ILE A 2 7.17 -7.52 12.08
CA ILE A 2 6.99 -8.98 12.28
C ILE A 2 8.09 -9.79 11.55
N HIS A 3 8.69 -9.22 10.49
CA HIS A 3 9.73 -9.84 9.70
C HIS A 3 10.98 -8.95 9.70
N GLU A 4 12.03 -9.36 10.42
CA GLU A 4 13.26 -8.59 10.60
C GLU A 4 14.21 -8.64 9.39
N SER A 5 13.98 -9.59 8.48
CA SER A 5 14.81 -9.85 7.30
C SER A 5 14.08 -9.58 5.97
N PHE A 6 12.93 -8.92 6.01
CA PHE A 6 12.13 -8.64 4.82
C PHE A 6 12.53 -7.30 4.19
N LEU A 7 12.70 -7.30 2.87
CA LEU A 7 13.06 -6.13 2.07
C LEU A 7 12.24 -6.17 0.78
N ARG A 8 11.64 -5.05 0.37
CA ARG A 8 10.81 -4.99 -0.86
C ARG A 8 11.06 -3.75 -1.71
N THR A 9 11.15 -3.95 -3.01
CA THR A 9 11.31 -2.90 -4.04
C THR A 9 9.98 -2.25 -4.46
N ILE A 10 8.88 -2.64 -3.80
CA ILE A 10 7.53 -2.11 -4.00
C ILE A 10 7.07 -1.59 -2.63
N PRO A 11 6.47 -0.39 -2.55
CA PRO A 11 5.94 0.11 -1.28
C PRO A 11 4.75 -0.74 -0.78
N PRO A 12 4.46 -0.75 0.53
CA PRO A 12 3.19 -1.28 1.01
C PRO A 12 1.99 -0.52 0.43
N TYR A 13 0.84 -1.19 0.42
CA TYR A 13 -0.42 -0.54 0.09
C TYR A 13 -0.82 0.56 1.07
N SER A 14 -0.37 0.51 2.32
CA SER A 14 -0.64 1.56 3.30
C SER A 14 -0.06 2.91 2.86
N ASP A 15 1.06 2.95 2.13
CA ASP A 15 1.67 4.19 1.63
C ASP A 15 0.79 4.94 0.61
N GLN A 16 -0.24 4.28 0.05
CA GLN A 16 -1.25 4.96 -0.77
C GLN A 16 -2.04 6.02 0.05
N ALA A 17 -2.05 5.93 1.39
CA ALA A 17 -2.64 6.96 2.25
C ALA A 17 -2.00 8.36 2.06
N ASP A 18 -0.71 8.43 1.70
CA ASP A 18 -0.02 9.70 1.42
C ASP A 18 -0.55 10.33 0.14
N VAL A 19 -0.90 9.49 -0.85
CA VAL A 19 -1.51 9.95 -2.11
C VAL A 19 -2.92 10.47 -1.83
N TRP A 20 -3.73 9.76 -1.02
CA TRP A 20 -5.00 10.27 -0.54
C TRP A 20 -4.85 11.64 0.12
N LEU A 21 -3.91 11.79 1.06
CA LEU A 21 -3.68 13.07 1.73
C LEU A 21 -3.35 14.19 0.74
N ARG A 22 -2.48 13.93 -0.24
CA ARG A 22 -2.09 14.93 -1.26
C ARG A 22 -3.28 15.32 -2.15
N LEU A 23 -4.10 14.36 -2.56
CA LEU A 23 -5.32 14.62 -3.33
C LEU A 23 -6.31 15.47 -2.53
N LEU A 24 -6.55 15.12 -1.26
CA LEU A 24 -7.45 15.89 -0.40
C LEU A 24 -6.98 17.33 -0.23
N LYS A 25 -5.67 17.55 -0.04
CA LYS A 25 -5.09 18.91 0.03
C LYS A 25 -5.25 19.67 -1.29
N TYR A 26 -5.03 19.00 -2.42
CA TYR A 26 -5.16 19.62 -3.74
C TYR A 26 -6.58 20.11 -4.03
N PHE A 27 -7.60 19.30 -3.66
CA PHE A 27 -9.01 19.66 -3.84
C PHE A 27 -9.62 20.41 -2.65
N GLU A 28 -8.83 20.73 -1.63
CA GLU A 28 -9.27 21.38 -0.40
C GLU A 28 -10.41 20.62 0.34
N TRP A 29 -10.43 19.29 0.23
CA TRP A 29 -11.38 18.43 0.93
C TRP A 29 -10.88 18.12 2.35
N ASN A 30 -11.47 18.78 3.34
CA ASN A 30 -11.06 18.69 4.75
C ASN A 30 -11.87 17.71 5.60
N LYS A 31 -12.94 17.11 5.06
CA LYS A 31 -13.81 16.17 5.79
C LYS A 31 -14.13 14.95 4.96
N VAL A 32 -13.72 13.77 5.43
CA VAL A 32 -13.79 12.51 4.66
C VAL A 32 -14.42 11.38 5.46
N ILE A 33 -14.75 10.30 4.76
CA ILE A 33 -15.25 9.06 5.33
C ILE A 33 -14.31 7.93 4.94
N LEU A 34 -13.96 7.05 5.88
CA LEU A 34 -13.22 5.83 5.60
C LEU A 34 -14.19 4.64 5.50
N LEU A 35 -14.16 3.93 4.38
CA LEU A 35 -14.82 2.64 4.21
C LEU A 35 -13.76 1.61 3.85
N THR A 36 -13.62 0.55 4.62
CA THR A 36 -12.67 -0.51 4.27
C THR A 36 -13.17 -1.91 4.61
N SER A 37 -12.59 -2.91 3.96
CA SER A 37 -12.65 -4.28 4.46
C SER A 37 -11.89 -4.41 5.79
N ASN A 38 -12.20 -5.46 6.56
CA ASN A 38 -11.64 -5.72 7.88
C ASN A 38 -10.44 -6.68 7.82
N ASP A 39 -9.52 -6.47 6.87
CA ASP A 39 -8.27 -7.23 6.73
C ASP A 39 -7.04 -6.42 7.17
N GLN A 40 -5.88 -7.07 7.18
CA GLN A 40 -4.62 -6.50 7.65
C GLN A 40 -4.18 -5.28 6.81
N ASP A 41 -4.29 -5.35 5.48
CA ASP A 41 -3.84 -4.28 4.58
C ASP A 41 -4.73 -3.04 4.75
N SER A 42 -6.05 -3.25 4.81
CA SER A 42 -7.03 -2.19 5.05
C SER A 42 -6.90 -1.55 6.44
N ARG A 43 -6.53 -2.32 7.48
CA ARG A 43 -6.21 -1.74 8.80
C ARG A 43 -4.93 -0.91 8.78
N ALA A 44 -3.92 -1.37 8.03
CA ALA A 44 -2.65 -0.65 7.91
C ALA A 44 -2.84 0.72 7.23
N ILE A 45 -3.66 0.80 6.16
CA ILE A 45 -3.96 2.07 5.51
C ILE A 45 -4.80 2.99 6.41
N ILE A 46 -5.79 2.47 7.15
CA ILE A 46 -6.56 3.27 8.14
C ILE A 46 -5.63 3.87 9.19
N THR A 47 -4.73 3.05 9.77
CA THR A 47 -3.83 3.48 10.84
C THR A 47 -2.91 4.61 10.36
N ARG A 48 -2.32 4.42 9.18
CA ARG A 48 -1.45 5.42 8.57
C ARG A 48 -2.21 6.69 8.22
N PHE A 49 -3.35 6.56 7.52
CA PHE A 49 -4.15 7.72 7.12
C PHE A 49 -4.67 8.51 8.33
N SER A 50 -5.09 7.84 9.41
CA SER A 50 -5.55 8.52 10.63
C SER A 50 -4.45 9.40 11.23
N THR A 51 -3.21 8.89 11.26
CA THR A 51 -2.04 9.65 11.71
C THR A 51 -1.74 10.84 10.80
N LEU A 52 -1.88 10.67 9.48
CA LEU A 52 -1.66 11.72 8.49
C LEU A 52 -2.74 12.81 8.55
N ALA A 53 -3.99 12.40 8.74
CA ALA A 53 -5.16 13.27 8.83
C ALA A 53 -5.10 14.17 10.06
N GLU A 54 -4.75 13.61 11.23
CA GLU A 54 -4.55 14.38 12.47
C GLU A 54 -3.49 15.47 12.31
N LYS A 55 -2.36 15.14 11.67
CA LYS A 55 -1.26 16.10 11.42
C LYS A 55 -1.58 17.15 10.36
N SER A 56 -2.63 16.96 9.58
CA SER A 56 -2.95 17.80 8.42
C SER A 56 -4.32 18.48 8.51
N ASP A 57 -4.95 18.47 9.70
CA ASP A 57 -6.29 19.04 9.94
C ASP A 57 -7.38 18.50 9.00
N ILE A 58 -7.29 17.20 8.67
CA ILE A 58 -8.34 16.49 7.93
C ILE A 58 -9.22 15.74 8.91
N LYS A 59 -10.52 16.05 8.91
CA LYS A 59 -11.51 15.42 9.78
C LYS A 59 -12.03 14.13 9.16
N ILE A 60 -11.77 13.01 9.83
CA ILE A 60 -12.44 11.74 9.54
C ILE A 60 -13.80 11.76 10.23
N GLU A 61 -14.88 11.92 9.45
CA GLU A 61 -16.24 11.98 9.98
C GLU A 61 -16.71 10.63 10.51
N LYS A 62 -16.38 9.56 9.78
CA LYS A 62 -16.75 8.21 10.13
C LYS A 62 -15.73 7.23 9.55
N THR A 63 -15.45 6.18 10.30
CA THR A 63 -14.74 4.99 9.83
C THR A 63 -15.69 3.81 9.93
N VAL A 64 -15.88 3.10 8.83
CA VAL A 64 -16.71 1.90 8.74
C VAL A 64 -15.85 0.77 8.18
N MET A 65 -15.76 -0.32 8.93
CA MET A 65 -15.11 -1.56 8.49
C MET A 65 -16.18 -2.63 8.31
N PHE A 66 -16.14 -3.35 7.19
CA PHE A 66 -16.99 -4.51 6.95
C PHE A 66 -16.14 -5.79 6.89
N PRO A 67 -16.65 -6.96 7.33
CA PRO A 67 -15.91 -8.22 7.27
C PRO A 67 -15.46 -8.57 5.84
N SER A 68 -14.21 -8.96 5.66
CA SER A 68 -13.70 -9.42 4.35
C SER A 68 -14.44 -10.68 3.90
N GLY A 69 -14.71 -10.82 2.60
CA GLY A 69 -15.51 -11.91 2.04
C GLY A 69 -17.02 -11.76 2.27
N SER A 70 -17.50 -10.57 2.62
CA SER A 70 -18.94 -10.31 2.75
C SER A 70 -19.62 -10.28 1.38
N GLU A 71 -20.72 -11.01 1.23
CA GLU A 71 -21.55 -10.97 0.00
C GLU A 71 -22.53 -9.79 -0.01
N ASN A 72 -22.77 -9.16 1.14
CA ASN A 72 -23.66 -8.01 1.28
C ASN A 72 -23.12 -7.04 2.32
N VAL A 73 -22.91 -5.79 1.89
CA VAL A 73 -22.38 -4.71 2.74
C VAL A 73 -23.37 -3.54 2.92
N THR A 74 -24.64 -3.73 2.54
CA THR A 74 -25.68 -2.69 2.53
C THR A 74 -25.82 -1.98 3.87
N SER A 75 -25.83 -2.71 4.98
CA SER A 75 -25.97 -2.14 6.33
C SER A 75 -24.79 -1.26 6.73
N TYR A 76 -23.58 -1.55 6.23
CA TYR A 76 -22.39 -0.72 6.42
C TYR A 76 -22.47 0.55 5.57
N LEU A 77 -22.91 0.43 4.32
CA LEU A 77 -23.11 1.58 3.42
C LEU A 77 -24.19 2.55 3.91
N GLN A 78 -25.27 2.04 4.49
CA GLN A 78 -26.34 2.85 5.08
C GLN A 78 -25.85 3.71 6.27
N GLN A 79 -24.77 3.32 6.95
CA GLN A 79 -24.16 4.16 7.99
C GLN A 79 -23.50 5.39 7.37
N LEU A 80 -22.93 5.27 6.18
CA LEU A 80 -22.28 6.36 5.45
C LEU A 80 -23.31 7.37 4.95
N GLN A 81 -24.49 6.92 4.50
CA GLN A 81 -25.57 7.82 4.04
C GLN A 81 -26.04 8.82 5.10
N LYS A 82 -25.91 8.47 6.38
CA LYS A 82 -26.28 9.32 7.52
C LYS A 82 -25.24 10.40 7.84
N THR A 83 -24.06 10.33 7.23
CA THR A 83 -22.99 11.33 7.42
C THR A 83 -23.25 12.56 6.54
N GLN A 84 -22.54 13.66 6.80
CA GLN A 84 -22.61 14.88 6.00
C GLN A 84 -21.62 14.88 4.83
N SER A 85 -20.40 14.38 5.05
CA SER A 85 -19.40 14.27 3.98
C SER A 85 -19.87 13.31 2.90
N ARG A 86 -19.33 13.49 1.70
CA ARG A 86 -19.56 12.62 0.55
C ARG A 86 -18.26 12.18 -0.14
N VAL A 87 -17.12 12.50 0.48
CA VAL A 87 -15.80 12.05 0.04
C VAL A 87 -15.47 10.76 0.77
N ILE A 88 -15.50 9.64 0.05
CA ILE A 88 -15.29 8.30 0.57
C ILE A 88 -13.90 7.84 0.14
N LEU A 89 -13.03 7.60 1.12
CA LEU A 89 -11.77 6.90 0.90
C LEU A 89 -12.01 5.41 1.10
N PHE A 90 -11.76 4.63 0.05
CA PHE A 90 -12.15 3.22 0.00
C PHE A 90 -10.95 2.29 -0.25
N SER A 91 -10.80 1.30 0.62
CA SER A 91 -9.79 0.24 0.46
C SER A 91 -10.42 -1.12 0.70
N ALA A 92 -10.27 -2.02 -0.27
CA ALA A 92 -10.64 -3.42 -0.13
C ALA A 92 -9.89 -4.29 -1.14
N SER A 93 -10.01 -5.62 -0.98
CA SER A 93 -9.61 -6.57 -2.02
C SER A 93 -10.43 -6.36 -3.30
N PRO A 94 -9.95 -6.80 -4.48
CA PRO A 94 -10.73 -6.72 -5.73
C PRO A 94 -12.14 -7.35 -5.61
N GLN A 95 -12.23 -8.48 -4.90
CA GLN A 95 -13.48 -9.22 -4.70
C GLN A 95 -14.46 -8.43 -3.83
N ASP A 96 -14.00 -7.95 -2.68
CA ASP A 96 -14.81 -7.16 -1.77
C ASP A 96 -15.23 -5.81 -2.39
N ALA A 97 -14.32 -5.18 -3.14
CA ALA A 97 -14.61 -3.95 -3.86
C ALA A 97 -15.74 -4.11 -4.88
N SER A 98 -15.77 -5.23 -5.61
CA SER A 98 -16.85 -5.51 -6.56
C SER A 98 -18.22 -5.57 -5.86
N VAL A 99 -18.31 -6.23 -4.70
CA VAL A 99 -19.54 -6.30 -3.89
C VAL A 99 -19.94 -4.92 -3.38
N VAL A 100 -18.98 -4.15 -2.87
CA VAL A 100 -19.22 -2.78 -2.37
C VAL A 100 -19.78 -1.89 -3.47
N TYR A 101 -19.17 -1.88 -4.66
CA TYR A 101 -19.65 -1.04 -5.75
C TYR A 101 -21.04 -1.44 -6.25
N TYR A 102 -21.32 -2.75 -6.32
CA TYR A 102 -22.64 -3.26 -6.67
C TYR A 102 -23.73 -2.80 -5.67
N ASN A 103 -23.48 -2.96 -4.36
CA ASN A 103 -24.42 -2.51 -3.33
C ASN A 103 -24.52 -0.98 -3.26
N ALA A 104 -23.41 -0.25 -3.43
CA ALA A 104 -23.38 1.22 -3.43
C ALA A 104 -24.18 1.80 -4.61
N THR A 105 -24.11 1.17 -5.78
CA THR A 105 -24.91 1.54 -6.95
C THR A 105 -26.41 1.39 -6.67
N SER A 106 -26.80 0.27 -6.05
CA SER A 106 -28.19 0.04 -5.64
C SER A 106 -28.70 1.09 -4.63
N LEU A 107 -27.80 1.64 -3.81
CA LEU A 107 -28.09 2.71 -2.85
C LEU A 107 -27.91 4.13 -3.42
N LYS A 108 -27.67 4.26 -4.73
CA LYS A 108 -27.40 5.54 -5.43
C LYS A 108 -26.22 6.33 -4.84
N MET A 109 -25.25 5.63 -4.25
CA MET A 109 -24.05 6.23 -3.68
C MET A 109 -22.91 6.37 -4.69
N THR A 110 -23.12 5.98 -5.94
CA THR A 110 -22.16 6.07 -7.05
C THR A 110 -22.50 7.19 -8.04
N GLY A 111 -23.62 7.88 -7.83
CA GLY A 111 -24.07 8.98 -8.67
C GLY A 111 -23.57 10.34 -8.18
N GLU A 112 -24.20 11.38 -8.71
CA GLU A 112 -23.88 12.78 -8.40
C GLU A 112 -23.85 13.05 -6.88
N GLY A 113 -22.87 13.84 -6.47
CA GLY A 113 -22.69 14.24 -5.08
C GLY A 113 -21.82 13.30 -4.27
N TYR A 114 -21.44 12.12 -4.76
CA TYR A 114 -20.48 11.22 -4.12
C TYR A 114 -19.13 11.22 -4.83
N ILE A 115 -18.05 11.23 -4.06
CA ILE A 115 -16.68 11.13 -4.55
C ILE A 115 -16.05 9.89 -3.94
N TRP A 116 -15.62 8.96 -4.79
CA TRP A 116 -14.92 7.75 -4.39
C TRP A 116 -13.45 7.89 -4.74
N ILE A 117 -12.59 7.90 -3.72
CA ILE A 117 -11.14 7.85 -3.85
C ILE A 117 -10.68 6.50 -3.36
N VAL A 118 -10.09 5.68 -4.24
CA VAL A 118 -9.91 4.25 -3.95
C VAL A 118 -8.45 3.82 -4.08
N THR A 119 -8.08 2.73 -3.40
CA THR A 119 -6.76 2.11 -3.55
C THR A 119 -6.63 1.37 -4.87
N GLN A 120 -5.40 1.10 -5.31
CA GLN A 120 -5.11 0.36 -6.54
C GLN A 120 -5.85 -0.99 -6.62
N GLN A 121 -5.92 -1.71 -5.51
CA GLN A 121 -6.56 -3.03 -5.44
C GLN A 121 -8.05 -2.92 -5.74
N ALA A 122 -8.70 -1.88 -5.23
CA ALA A 122 -10.11 -1.59 -5.47
C ALA A 122 -10.39 -1.07 -6.90
N LEU A 123 -9.37 -0.80 -7.72
CA LEU A 123 -9.48 -0.53 -9.17
C LEU A 123 -9.15 -1.73 -10.06
N SER A 124 -8.79 -2.88 -9.49
CA SER A 124 -8.19 -3.99 -10.22
C SER A 124 -9.08 -5.23 -10.26
N GLY A 125 -8.73 -6.19 -11.12
CA GLY A 125 -9.42 -7.49 -11.21
C GLY A 125 -10.93 -7.37 -11.40
N VAL A 126 -11.69 -8.20 -10.67
CA VAL A 126 -13.16 -8.28 -10.72
C VAL A 126 -13.86 -7.00 -10.22
N ALA A 127 -13.16 -6.10 -9.53
CA ALA A 127 -13.72 -4.81 -9.14
C ALA A 127 -14.05 -3.95 -10.36
N ARG A 128 -13.29 -4.12 -11.46
CA ARG A 128 -13.43 -3.33 -12.70
C ARG A 128 -14.81 -3.45 -13.34
N GLU A 129 -15.46 -4.59 -13.18
CA GLU A 129 -16.78 -4.86 -13.76
C GLU A 129 -17.89 -3.98 -13.17
N ASN A 130 -17.72 -3.55 -11.92
CA ASN A 130 -18.69 -2.75 -11.18
C ASN A 130 -18.17 -1.34 -10.83
N LEU A 131 -17.07 -0.88 -11.45
CA LEU A 131 -16.47 0.40 -11.08
C LEU A 131 -17.44 1.57 -11.28
N PRO A 132 -17.64 2.43 -10.25
CA PRO A 132 -18.42 3.65 -10.40
C PRO A 132 -17.81 4.61 -11.41
N GLN A 133 -18.65 5.25 -12.22
CA GLN A 133 -18.20 6.35 -13.07
C GLN A 133 -17.70 7.52 -12.21
N GLY A 134 -16.57 8.13 -12.59
CA GLY A 134 -15.99 9.26 -11.86
C GLY A 134 -15.17 8.86 -10.63
N VAL A 135 -14.94 7.57 -10.39
CA VAL A 135 -14.01 7.09 -9.37
C VAL A 135 -12.60 7.63 -9.63
N ILE A 136 -11.96 8.10 -8.57
CA ILE A 136 -10.54 8.46 -8.57
C ILE A 136 -9.82 7.29 -7.90
N GLY A 137 -8.80 6.73 -8.52
CA GLY A 137 -7.97 5.77 -7.81
C GLY A 137 -6.50 5.92 -8.13
N ILE A 138 -5.74 5.15 -7.37
CA ILE A 138 -4.28 5.25 -7.31
C ILE A 138 -3.71 4.06 -8.06
N GLU A 139 -2.64 4.28 -8.83
CA GLU A 139 -1.88 3.21 -9.46
C GLU A 139 -0.40 3.46 -9.24
N LEU A 140 0.33 2.44 -8.79
CA LEU A 140 1.77 2.51 -8.64
C LEU A 140 2.42 2.46 -10.02
N LEU A 141 3.23 3.47 -10.33
CA LEU A 141 4.00 3.50 -11.57
C LEU A 141 4.96 2.30 -11.62
N HIS A 142 4.90 1.54 -12.73
CA HIS A 142 5.63 0.27 -12.91
C HIS A 142 5.31 -0.84 -11.89
N GLY A 143 4.20 -0.74 -11.13
CA GLY A 143 3.79 -1.74 -10.15
C GLY A 143 3.54 -3.14 -10.74
N ASN A 144 3.17 -3.21 -12.02
CA ASN A 144 2.90 -4.46 -12.73
C ASN A 144 4.09 -4.92 -13.61
N SER A 145 5.24 -4.26 -13.53
CA SER A 145 6.41 -4.57 -14.38
C SER A 145 7.38 -5.50 -13.65
N GLU A 146 7.03 -6.77 -13.54
CA GLU A 146 7.82 -7.80 -12.84
C GLU A 146 9.27 -7.84 -13.33
N ILE A 147 9.50 -7.81 -14.65
CA ILE A 147 10.85 -7.80 -15.23
C ILE A 147 11.66 -6.59 -14.77
N SER A 148 11.04 -5.41 -14.69
CA SER A 148 11.73 -4.18 -14.24
C SER A 148 12.06 -4.25 -12.75
N GLN A 149 11.14 -4.78 -11.94
CA GLN A 149 11.35 -4.98 -10.51
C GLN A 149 12.46 -6.01 -10.24
N LEU A 150 12.52 -7.10 -11.01
CA LEU A 150 13.57 -8.11 -10.92
C LEU A 150 14.95 -7.54 -11.27
N LYS A 151 15.02 -6.72 -12.34
CA LYS A 151 16.26 -6.03 -12.72
C LYS A 151 16.75 -5.13 -11.60
N ASP A 152 15.87 -4.32 -11.04
CA ASP A 152 16.21 -3.41 -9.95
C ASP A 152 16.66 -4.16 -8.69
N ALA A 153 15.96 -5.23 -8.31
CA ALA A 153 16.34 -6.08 -7.18
C ALA A 153 17.70 -6.77 -7.36
N THR A 154 18.03 -7.18 -8.59
CA THR A 154 19.32 -7.77 -8.94
C THR A 154 20.44 -6.74 -8.81
N ILE A 155 20.23 -5.52 -9.33
CA ILE A 155 21.19 -4.42 -9.21
C ILE A 155 21.43 -4.06 -7.75
N ILE A 156 20.37 -4.00 -6.93
CA ILE A 156 20.47 -3.72 -5.50
C ILE A 156 21.31 -4.78 -4.79
N SER A 157 21.01 -6.05 -5.03
CA SER A 157 21.77 -7.18 -4.46
C SER A 157 23.24 -7.15 -4.86
N ALA A 158 23.52 -6.95 -6.16
CA ALA A 158 24.89 -6.86 -6.67
C ALA A 158 25.66 -5.67 -6.08
N THR A 159 24.99 -4.52 -5.95
CA THR A 159 25.59 -3.30 -5.37
C THR A 159 25.91 -3.50 -3.89
N ALA A 160 25.02 -4.13 -3.11
CA ALA A 160 25.28 -4.43 -1.71
C ALA A 160 26.50 -5.34 -1.53
N LEU A 161 26.59 -6.41 -2.32
CA LEU A 161 27.73 -7.33 -2.30
C LEU A 161 29.04 -6.65 -2.74
N GLN A 162 28.99 -5.81 -3.78
CA GLN A 162 30.15 -5.05 -4.22
C GLN A 162 30.62 -4.06 -3.15
N ASN A 163 29.70 -3.39 -2.46
CA ASN A 163 30.03 -2.46 -1.37
C ASN A 163 30.70 -3.19 -0.20
N LEU A 164 30.22 -4.38 0.16
CA LEU A 164 30.84 -5.22 1.19
C LEU A 164 32.25 -5.66 0.77
N ALA A 165 32.41 -6.13 -0.46
CA ALA A 165 33.72 -6.53 -0.99
C ALA A 165 34.71 -5.36 -1.01
N ASN A 166 34.28 -4.18 -1.44
CA ASN A 166 35.10 -2.96 -1.45
C ASN A 166 35.50 -2.50 -0.04
N ALA A 167 34.66 -2.76 0.96
CA ALA A 167 34.95 -2.50 2.36
C ALA A 167 35.83 -3.58 3.02
N GLY A 168 36.32 -4.57 2.26
CA GLY A 168 37.13 -5.68 2.77
C GLY A 168 36.35 -6.62 3.70
N LYS A 169 35.01 -6.62 3.64
CA LYS A 169 34.15 -7.50 4.43
C LYS A 169 34.02 -8.86 3.75
N THR A 170 34.24 -9.92 4.51
CA THR A 170 34.05 -11.30 4.05
C THR A 170 32.85 -11.90 4.77
N LEU A 171 31.86 -12.36 4.01
CA LEU A 171 30.69 -13.05 4.55
C LEU A 171 31.03 -14.53 4.77
N THR A 172 30.57 -15.10 5.88
CA THR A 172 30.61 -16.54 6.10
C THR A 172 29.63 -17.26 5.17
N THR A 173 29.83 -18.54 4.92
CA THR A 173 28.88 -19.33 4.13
C THR A 173 27.56 -19.49 4.88
N PRO A 174 26.39 -19.29 4.24
CA PRO A 174 25.10 -19.59 4.86
C PRO A 174 24.95 -21.09 5.14
N THR A 175 24.03 -21.46 6.04
CA THR A 175 23.72 -22.86 6.32
C THR A 175 23.25 -23.57 5.05
N ALA A 176 23.73 -24.80 4.84
CA ALA A 176 23.46 -25.53 3.60
C ALA A 176 22.11 -26.26 3.63
N SER A 177 21.47 -26.35 4.81
CA SER A 177 20.28 -27.16 5.05
C SER A 177 19.37 -26.54 6.10
N CYS A 178 18.06 -26.72 5.93
CA CYS A 178 17.05 -26.34 6.92
C CYS A 178 17.09 -27.18 8.21
N ARG A 179 17.91 -28.23 8.28
CA ARG A 179 18.14 -29.01 9.52
C ARG A 179 19.09 -28.29 10.47
N GLU A 180 19.91 -27.39 9.95
CA GLU A 180 20.82 -26.57 10.73
C GLU A 180 20.05 -25.38 11.29
N THR A 181 19.91 -25.32 12.62
CA THR A 181 19.19 -24.25 13.32
C THR A 181 20.10 -23.09 13.71
N GLN A 182 21.38 -23.16 13.37
CA GLN A 182 22.33 -22.10 13.66
C GLN A 182 22.04 -20.88 12.79
N GLN A 183 21.88 -19.72 13.43
CA GLN A 183 21.70 -18.47 12.72
C GLN A 183 22.98 -18.12 11.95
N TRP A 184 22.82 -17.77 10.68
CA TRP A 184 23.94 -17.36 9.85
C TRP A 184 24.56 -16.06 10.36
N SER A 185 25.83 -16.11 10.78
CA SER A 185 26.51 -15.00 11.46
C SER A 185 26.64 -13.74 10.62
N SER A 186 26.80 -13.86 9.30
CA SER A 186 26.91 -12.73 8.38
C SER A 186 25.56 -12.24 7.83
N GLY A 187 24.44 -12.88 8.20
CA GLY A 187 23.12 -12.56 7.66
C GLY A 187 22.67 -11.13 7.96
N GLN A 188 22.88 -10.66 9.20
CA GLN A 188 22.53 -9.28 9.58
C GLN A 188 23.42 -8.25 8.88
N GLU A 189 24.70 -8.56 8.68
CA GLU A 189 25.63 -7.67 7.98
C GLU A 189 25.21 -7.51 6.51
N LEU A 190 24.85 -8.60 5.84
CA LEU A 190 24.32 -8.56 4.48
C LEU A 190 23.00 -7.78 4.41
N PHE A 191 22.07 -8.02 5.34
CA PHE A 191 20.80 -7.31 5.37
C PHE A 191 20.99 -5.80 5.53
N ASN A 192 21.85 -5.37 6.46
CA ASN A 192 22.18 -3.97 6.65
C ASN A 192 22.84 -3.36 5.41
N ALA A 193 23.69 -4.12 4.70
CA ALA A 193 24.27 -3.66 3.44
C ALA A 193 23.20 -3.45 2.36
N LEU A 194 22.21 -4.34 2.26
CA LEU A 194 21.09 -4.23 1.31
C LEU A 194 20.21 -3.00 1.60
N VAL A 195 19.81 -2.79 2.85
CA VAL A 195 18.97 -1.64 3.26
C VAL A 195 19.65 -0.30 2.94
N ASN A 196 20.99 -0.25 3.03
CA ASN A 196 21.77 0.95 2.78
C ASN A 196 22.04 1.23 1.29
N VAL A 197 21.63 0.35 0.37
CA VAL A 197 21.75 0.62 -1.06
C VAL A 197 20.74 1.69 -1.48
N SER A 198 21.20 2.64 -2.28
CA SER A 198 20.34 3.53 -3.05
C SER A 198 20.61 3.35 -4.55
N LEU A 199 19.54 3.28 -5.32
CA LEU A 199 19.57 3.23 -6.77
C LEU A 199 18.82 4.46 -7.32
N PRO A 200 19.51 5.58 -7.59
CA PRO A 200 18.86 6.82 -8.05
C PRO A 200 18.21 6.70 -9.44
N ARG A 201 18.72 5.78 -10.27
CA ARG A 201 18.29 5.55 -11.66
C ARG A 201 17.88 4.10 -11.87
N GLY A 202 16.92 3.63 -11.08
CA GLY A 202 16.31 2.31 -11.27
C GLY A 202 15.32 2.31 -12.44
N THR A 203 15.05 1.13 -12.98
CA THR A 203 14.08 0.90 -14.06
C THR A 203 12.67 1.30 -13.61
N THR A 204 12.35 1.06 -12.35
CA THR A 204 11.07 1.43 -11.73
C THR A 204 11.12 2.79 -11.03
N GLY A 205 12.12 3.63 -11.35
CA GLY A 205 12.38 4.91 -10.71
C GLY A 205 13.42 4.82 -9.58
N PRO A 206 13.62 5.90 -8.81
CA PRO A 206 14.56 5.90 -7.69
C PRO A 206 14.15 4.89 -6.60
N ILE A 207 15.14 4.18 -6.05
CA ILE A 207 14.95 3.21 -4.97
C ILE A 207 15.89 3.52 -3.82
N ALA A 208 15.31 3.53 -2.62
CA ALA A 208 15.99 3.53 -1.34
C ALA A 208 15.05 2.87 -0.33
N PHE A 209 15.57 2.45 0.82
CA PHE A 209 14.79 1.74 1.83
C PHE A 209 14.63 2.54 3.13
N ASN A 210 13.53 2.31 3.85
CA ASN A 210 13.37 2.75 5.23
C ASN A 210 13.96 1.72 6.21
N SER A 211 13.89 2.03 7.50
CA SER A 211 14.37 1.15 8.58
C SER A 211 13.63 -0.18 8.66
N ASP A 212 12.42 -0.26 8.10
CA ASP A 212 11.59 -1.47 8.05
C ASP A 212 11.83 -2.31 6.79
N GLY A 213 12.74 -1.89 5.90
CA GLY A 213 13.00 -2.58 4.63
C GLY A 213 12.01 -2.26 3.51
N ASP A 214 11.17 -1.23 3.68
CA ASP A 214 10.22 -0.80 2.67
C ASP A 214 10.82 0.24 1.74
N ARG A 215 10.44 0.15 0.46
CA ARG A 215 10.82 1.16 -0.53
C ARG A 215 10.27 2.54 -0.15
N LYS A 216 11.18 3.52 -0.12
CA LYS A 216 10.87 4.95 -0.04
C LYS A 216 10.58 5.55 -1.42
N SER A 217 9.86 6.66 -1.42
CA SER A 217 9.70 7.57 -2.57
C SER A 217 9.15 6.87 -3.81
N ALA A 218 8.24 5.91 -3.61
CA ALA A 218 7.49 5.33 -4.71
C ALA A 218 6.68 6.39 -5.44
N VAL A 219 6.54 6.22 -6.75
CA VAL A 219 5.83 7.14 -7.64
C VAL A 219 4.50 6.51 -8.00
N TYR A 220 3.44 7.27 -7.80
CA TYR A 220 2.05 6.93 -8.11
C TYR A 220 1.52 7.96 -9.12
#